data_AF-A0A6S6RVA8-F1
#
_entry.id   AF-A0A6S6RVA8-F1
#
_cell.length_a   1.000
_cell.length_b   1.000
_cell.length_c   1.000
_cell.angle_alpha   90.00
_cell.angle_beta   90.00
_cell.angle_gamma   90.00
#
_symmetry.space_group_name_H-M   'P 1'
#
loop_
_entity.id
_entity.type
_entity.pdbx_description
1 polymer ?
#
loop_
_entity_poly.entity_id
_entity_poly.type
_entity_poly.pdbx_seq_one_letter_code
_entity_poly.pdbx_strand_id
1 'polypeptide(L)'
;MNLIVVQYFYDSLSLSLAKTQLETAGIYVLIRDELSLQVYGVEARAMGGAKLLVDKTDYAKASTLLIEGGFMLPNDTPQTAEITDFLGKLGAVIPGVHLLSKELRVVLTAFILISLPIALAFFFILF
;
A
#
# COMPACT_ATOMS: atom_id res chain seq x y z
N MET A 1 -5.25 0.94 -20.07
CA MET A 1 -5.46 0.14 -18.84
C MET A 1 -4.87 0.91 -17.68
N ASN A 2 -5.71 1.25 -16.71
CA ASN A 2 -5.29 1.93 -15.49
C ASN A 2 -5.51 0.97 -14.33
N LEU A 3 -4.43 0.30 -13.91
CA LEU A 3 -4.51 -0.77 -12.92
C LEU A 3 -4.46 -0.20 -11.51
N ILE A 4 -5.40 -0.64 -10.67
CA ILE A 4 -5.48 -0.28 -9.26
C ILE A 4 -5.42 -1.54 -8.40
N VAL A 5 -4.80 -1.43 -7.22
CA VAL A 5 -4.76 -2.52 -6.24
C VAL A 5 -6.12 -2.65 -5.59
N VAL A 6 -6.67 -3.87 -5.60
CA VAL A 6 -7.92 -4.19 -4.90
C VAL A 6 -7.63 -4.68 -3.49
N GLN A 7 -6.71 -5.65 -3.36
CA GLN A 7 -6.40 -6.31 -2.11
C GLN A 7 -4.94 -6.79 -2.08
N TYR A 8 -4.38 -6.87 -0.88
CA TYR A 8 -3.07 -7.45 -0.60
C TYR A 8 -3.25 -8.86 -0.04
N PHE A 9 -2.43 -9.80 -0.50
CA PHE A 9 -2.42 -11.18 -0.04
C PHE A 9 -1.06 -11.55 0.53
N TYR A 10 -1.10 -12.30 1.64
CA TYR A 10 0.09 -12.81 2.34
C TYR A 10 0.23 -14.32 2.24
N ASP A 11 -0.67 -14.96 1.50
CA ASP A 11 -0.74 -16.39 1.30
C ASP A 11 -1.03 -16.68 -0.18
N SER A 12 -0.25 -17.61 -0.75
CA SER A 12 -0.29 -17.90 -2.19
C SER A 12 -1.57 -18.62 -2.59
N LEU A 13 -2.12 -19.46 -1.71
CA LEU A 13 -3.37 -20.16 -1.97
C LEU A 13 -4.54 -19.19 -2.05
N SER A 14 -4.68 -18.32 -1.05
CA SER A 14 -5.72 -17.29 -0.99
C SER A 14 -5.68 -16.35 -2.20
N LEU A 15 -4.47 -15.93 -2.60
CA LEU A 15 -4.24 -15.12 -3.80
C LEU A 15 -4.70 -15.83 -5.08
N SER A 16 -4.35 -17.12 -5.22
CA SER A 16 -4.71 -17.92 -6.40
C SER A 16 -6.21 -18.11 -6.50
N LEU A 17 -6.89 -18.41 -5.39
CA LEU A 17 -8.34 -18.57 -5.34
C LEU A 17 -9.07 -17.25 -5.68
N ALA A 18 -8.64 -16.14 -5.10
CA ALA A 18 -9.18 -14.82 -5.39
C ALA A 18 -9.02 -14.44 -6.88
N LYS A 19 -7.84 -14.72 -7.46
CA LYS A 19 -7.61 -14.54 -8.90
C LYS A 19 -8.58 -15.36 -9.73
N THR A 20 -8.70 -16.66 -9.46
CA THR A 20 -9.60 -17.55 -10.21
C THR A 20 -11.05 -17.08 -10.11
N GLN A 21 -11.50 -16.63 -8.94
CA GLN A 21 -12.86 -16.12 -8.77
C GLN A 21 -13.13 -14.90 -9.68
N LEU A 22 -12.20 -13.95 -9.71
CA LEU A 22 -12.33 -12.74 -10.53
C LEU A 22 -12.23 -13.03 -12.04
N GLU A 23 -11.29 -13.89 -12.44
CA GLU A 23 -11.14 -14.29 -13.85
C GLU A 23 -12.36 -15.06 -14.35
N THR A 24 -12.97 -15.90 -13.50
CA THR A 24 -14.23 -16.60 -13.82
C THR A 24 -15.40 -15.63 -13.99
N ALA A 25 -15.36 -14.49 -13.30
CA ALA A 25 -16.34 -13.41 -13.46
C ALA A 25 -16.06 -12.50 -14.69
N GLY A 26 -15.06 -12.86 -15.51
CA GLY A 26 -14.65 -12.12 -16.71
C GLY A 26 -13.84 -10.87 -16.42
N ILE A 27 -13.29 -10.73 -15.21
CA ILE A 27 -12.48 -9.57 -14.82
C ILE A 27 -11.01 -9.91 -15.07
N TYR A 28 -10.31 -9.03 -15.79
CA TYR A 28 -8.88 -9.17 -15.99
C TYR A 28 -8.13 -8.85 -14.68
N VAL A 29 -7.27 -9.77 -14.25
CA VAL A 29 -6.48 -9.65 -13.03
C VAL A 29 -5.00 -9.67 -13.36
N LEU A 30 -4.24 -8.77 -12.73
CA LEU A 30 -2.78 -8.80 -12.72
C LEU A 30 -2.30 -8.96 -11.27
N ILE A 31 -1.36 -9.88 -11.05
CA ILE A 31 -0.70 -10.02 -9.75
C ILE A 31 0.68 -9.37 -9.82
N ARG A 32 1.05 -8.60 -8.79
CA ARG A 32 2.42 -8.14 -8.57
C ARG A 32 2.99 -8.75 -7.29
N ASP A 33 4.31 -8.90 -7.29
CA ASP A 33 5.09 -9.38 -6.14
C ASP A 33 4.75 -10.84 -5.73
N GLU A 34 4.19 -11.63 -6.66
CA GLU A 34 3.83 -13.06 -6.47
C GLU A 34 5.05 -13.92 -6.15
N LEU A 35 6.14 -13.72 -6.90
CA LEU A 35 7.35 -14.52 -6.76
C LEU A 35 8.01 -14.29 -5.39
N SER A 36 7.94 -13.05 -4.88
CA SER A 36 8.42 -12.72 -3.54
C SER A 36 7.63 -13.46 -2.46
N LEU A 37 6.32 -13.60 -2.65
CA LEU A 37 5.45 -14.37 -1.75
C LEU A 37 5.84 -15.85 -1.73
N GLN A 38 6.11 -16.42 -2.90
CA GLN A 38 6.42 -17.85 -3.06
C GLN A 38 7.83 -18.21 -2.55
N VAL A 39 8.81 -17.32 -2.73
CA VAL A 39 10.21 -17.57 -2.37
C VAL A 39 10.49 -17.22 -0.91
N TYR A 40 9.97 -16.10 -0.41
CA TYR A 40 10.37 -15.55 0.89
C TYR A 40 9.32 -15.70 2.00
N GLY A 41 8.12 -16.22 1.70
CA GLY A 41 7.10 -16.65 2.66
C GLY A 41 6.81 -15.67 3.80
N VAL A 42 7.53 -15.83 4.92
CA VAL A 42 7.41 -15.00 6.13
C VAL A 42 7.83 -13.54 5.88
N GLU A 43 8.90 -13.31 5.12
CA GLU A 43 9.45 -11.97 4.87
C GLU A 43 8.55 -11.17 3.91
N ALA A 44 7.77 -11.85 3.08
CA ALA A 44 6.81 -11.21 2.20
C ALA A 44 5.71 -10.45 2.96
N ARG A 45 5.40 -10.84 4.21
CA ARG A 45 4.52 -10.05 5.10
C ARG A 45 5.13 -8.69 5.45
N ALA A 46 6.43 -8.63 5.69
CA ALA A 46 7.13 -7.37 5.98
C ALA A 46 7.28 -6.49 4.73
N MET A 47 7.25 -7.08 3.53
CA MET A 47 7.30 -6.36 2.24
C MET A 47 5.92 -5.89 1.74
N GLY A 48 4.84 -6.15 2.48
CA GLY A 48 3.48 -5.74 2.11
C GLY A 48 2.72 -6.73 1.24
N GLY A 49 3.20 -7.97 1.07
CA GLY A 49 2.51 -9.05 0.39
C GLY A 49 2.42 -8.90 -1.14
N ALA A 50 1.77 -9.88 -1.77
CA ALA A 50 1.44 -9.84 -3.18
C ALA A 50 0.21 -8.96 -3.42
N LYS A 51 0.24 -8.17 -4.51
CA LYS A 51 -0.81 -7.21 -4.84
C LYS A 51 -1.68 -7.79 -5.92
N LEU A 52 -3.00 -7.81 -5.69
CA LEU A 52 -3.98 -8.15 -6.71
C LEU A 52 -4.53 -6.87 -7.34
N LEU A 53 -4.30 -6.71 -8.65
CA LEU A 53 -4.68 -5.52 -9.40
C LEU A 53 -5.74 -5.84 -10.45
N VAL A 54 -6.66 -4.91 -10.65
CA VAL A 54 -7.69 -4.94 -11.70
C VAL A 54 -7.74 -3.59 -12.41
N ASP A 55 -8.42 -3.51 -13.56
CA ASP A 55 -8.67 -2.20 -14.17
C ASP A 55 -9.59 -1.36 -13.26
N LYS A 56 -9.32 -0.06 -13.18
CA LYS A 56 -10.08 0.88 -12.36
C LYS A 56 -11.58 0.84 -12.65
N THR A 57 -11.99 0.54 -13.88
CA THR A 57 -13.41 0.41 -14.23
C THR A 57 -14.09 -0.77 -13.54
N ASP A 58 -13.34 -1.83 -13.25
CA ASP A 58 -13.85 -3.08 -12.70
C ASP A 58 -13.68 -3.16 -11.18
N TYR A 59 -13.04 -2.16 -10.56
CA TYR A 59 -12.73 -2.12 -9.13
C TYR A 59 -13.96 -2.39 -8.24
N ALA A 60 -15.08 -1.72 -8.51
CA ALA A 60 -16.30 -1.87 -7.71
C ALA A 60 -16.79 -3.32 -7.75
N LYS A 61 -16.91 -3.89 -8.95
CA LYS A 61 -17.36 -5.27 -9.15
C LYS A 61 -16.38 -6.28 -8.54
N ALA A 62 -15.07 -6.06 -8.72
CA ALA A 62 -14.04 -6.91 -8.14
C ALA A 62 -14.07 -6.88 -6.61
N SER A 63 -14.24 -5.71 -5.99
CA SER A 63 -14.35 -5.57 -4.54
C SER A 63 -15.55 -6.34 -3.98
N THR A 64 -16.71 -6.25 -4.63
CA THR A 64 -17.92 -6.98 -4.22
C THR A 64 -17.70 -8.48 -4.27
N LEU A 65 -17.12 -9.00 -5.36
CA LEU A 65 -16.86 -10.43 -5.52
C LEU A 65 -15.84 -10.95 -4.49
N LEU A 66 -14.81 -10.17 -4.16
CA LEU A 66 -13.84 -10.55 -3.14
C LEU A 66 -14.44 -10.53 -1.73
N ILE A 67 -15.34 -9.59 -1.45
CA ILE A 67 -16.08 -9.54 -0.17
C ILE A 67 -17.01 -10.75 -0.05
N GLU A 68 -17.77 -11.06 -1.12
CA GLU A 68 -18.64 -12.24 -1.18
C GLU A 68 -17.86 -13.55 -1.06
N GLY A 69 -16.65 -13.59 -1.64
CA GLY A 69 -15.73 -14.72 -1.54
C GLY A 69 -15.03 -14.86 -0.18
N GLY A 70 -15.23 -13.91 0.74
CA GLY A 70 -14.57 -13.91 2.05
C GLY A 70 -13.08 -13.57 2.01
N PHE A 71 -12.58 -13.04 0.89
CA PHE A 71 -11.18 -12.63 0.71
C PHE A 71 -10.90 -11.19 1.16
N MET A 72 -11.96 -10.41 1.43
CA MET A 72 -11.88 -8.99 1.76
C MET A 72 -13.01 -8.62 2.73
N LEU A 73 -12.73 -7.75 3.71
CA LEU A 73 -13.79 -7.21 4.56
C LEU A 73 -14.43 -5.98 3.90
N PRO A 74 -15.72 -5.68 4.16
CA PRO A 74 -16.42 -4.55 3.53
C PRO A 74 -15.78 -3.16 3.78
N ASN A 75 -14.95 -3.04 4.82
CA ASN A 75 -14.24 -1.81 5.18
C ASN A 75 -12.72 -1.88 4.91
N ASP A 76 -12.21 -2.95 4.26
CA ASP A 76 -10.80 -3.02 3.89
C ASP A 76 -10.55 -2.15 2.66
N THR A 77 -10.37 -0.84 2.83
CA THR A 77 -9.74 -0.05 1.77
C THR A 77 -8.25 -0.37 1.72
N PRO A 78 -7.63 -0.51 0.53
CA PRO A 78 -6.20 -0.79 0.43
C PRO A 78 -5.40 0.28 1.18
N GLN A 79 -4.66 -0.14 2.21
CA GLN A 79 -3.96 0.69 3.22
C GLN A 79 -3.02 1.78 2.65
N THR A 80 -2.66 1.69 1.37
CA THR A 80 -1.87 2.73 0.68
C THR A 80 -2.61 4.06 0.56
N ALA A 81 -3.94 4.09 0.55
CA ALA A 81 -4.71 5.34 0.58
C ALA A 81 -4.56 6.07 1.93
N GLU A 82 -4.60 5.33 3.05
CA GLU A 82 -4.59 5.95 4.38
C GLU A 82 -3.21 6.50 4.78
N ILE A 83 -2.13 5.78 4.48
CA ILE A 83 -0.77 6.24 4.82
C ILE A 83 -0.40 7.47 3.99
N THR A 84 -0.76 7.49 2.70
CA THR A 84 -0.48 8.65 1.83
C THR A 84 -1.35 9.86 2.19
N ASP A 85 -2.61 9.66 2.59
CA ASP A 85 -3.48 10.73 3.08
C ASP A 85 -3.06 11.27 4.46
N PHE A 86 -2.60 10.40 5.35
CA PHE A 86 -2.06 10.79 6.66
C PHE A 86 -0.76 11.59 6.52
N LEU A 87 0.18 11.14 5.67
CA LEU A 87 1.40 11.87 5.36
C LEU A 87 1.12 13.19 4.62
N GLY A 88 0.11 13.21 3.75
CA GLY A 88 -0.37 14.43 3.09
C GLY A 88 -0.91 15.46 4.07
N LYS A 89 -1.68 15.02 5.07
CA LYS A 89 -2.22 15.87 6.15
C LYS A 89 -1.13 16.41 7.06
N LEU A 90 -0.16 15.60 7.45
CA LEU A 90 0.97 16.04 8.27
C LEU A 90 1.87 17.04 7.53
N GLY A 91 2.13 16.81 6.25
CA GLY A 91 2.90 17.72 5.41
C GLY A 91 2.20 19.04 5.07
N ALA A 92 0.88 19.15 5.30
CA ALA A 92 0.12 20.39 5.09
C ALA A 92 0.20 21.37 6.27
N VAL A 93 0.64 20.91 7.46
CA VAL A 93 0.78 21.75 8.67
C VAL A 93 2.04 22.63 8.63
N ILE A 94 2.99 22.33 7.74
CA ILE A 94 4.24 23.09 7.61
C ILE A 94 4.04 24.21 6.56
N PRO A 95 3.99 25.50 6.97
CA PRO A 95 3.89 26.61 6.03
C PRO A 95 5.18 26.70 5.20
N GLY A 96 5.06 26.59 3.86
CA GLY A 96 6.18 26.75 2.91
C GLY A 96 6.46 25.56 1.99
N VAL A 97 5.88 24.38 2.22
CA VAL A 97 6.15 23.15 1.42
C VAL A 97 5.19 22.98 0.24
N HIS A 98 4.40 24.01 -0.12
CA HIS A 98 3.38 23.96 -1.19
C HIS A 98 3.93 24.14 -2.61
N LEU A 99 5.20 24.51 -2.75
CA LEU A 99 5.87 24.68 -4.05
C LEU A 99 6.59 23.41 -4.54
N LEU A 100 6.51 22.31 -3.78
CA LEU A 100 7.30 21.09 -4.00
C LEU A 100 6.41 19.90 -4.39
N SER A 101 6.91 19.03 -5.26
CA SER A 101 6.21 17.83 -5.72
C SER A 101 5.84 16.92 -4.53
N LYS A 102 4.71 16.19 -4.65
CA LYS A 102 4.17 15.33 -3.57
C LYS A 102 5.22 14.38 -2.99
N GLU A 103 6.11 13.86 -3.83
CA GLU A 103 7.18 12.95 -3.45
C GLU A 103 8.24 13.65 -2.60
N LEU A 104 8.69 14.86 -2.97
CA LEU A 104 9.73 15.58 -2.22
C LEU A 104 9.24 16.07 -0.86
N ARG A 105 7.94 16.41 -0.74
CA ARG A 105 7.33 16.79 0.55
C ARG A 105 7.43 15.65 1.56
N VAL A 106 7.14 14.42 1.14
CA VAL A 106 7.22 13.24 2.01
C VAL A 106 8.66 12.98 2.44
N VAL A 107 9.61 13.06 1.50
CA VAL A 107 11.04 12.85 1.78
C VAL A 107 11.58 13.89 2.78
N LEU A 108 11.27 15.17 2.59
CA LEU A 108 11.70 16.25 3.51
C LEU A 108 11.10 16.09 4.91
N THR A 109 9.82 15.73 4.99
CA THR A 109 9.15 15.56 6.27
C THR A 109 9.77 14.40 7.05
N ALA A 110 10.04 13.27 6.37
CA ALA A 110 10.74 12.14 6.97
C ALA A 110 12.17 12.51 7.41
N PHE A 111 12.90 13.25 6.59
CA PHE A 111 14.28 13.67 6.88
C PHE A 111 14.36 14.54 8.14
N ILE A 112 13.47 15.53 8.28
CA ILE A 112 13.42 16.40 9.46
C ILE A 112 13.11 15.59 10.72
N LEU A 113 12.12 14.70 10.64
CA LEU A 113 11.64 13.90 11.78
C LEU A 113 12.70 12.92 12.29
N ILE A 114 13.57 12.42 11.40
CA ILE A 114 14.71 11.56 11.75
C ILE A 114 15.91 12.41 12.24
N SER A 115 16.18 13.55 11.59
CA SER A 115 17.33 14.40 11.93
C SER A 115 17.22 15.08 13.30
N LEU A 116 16.00 15.44 13.72
CA LEU A 116 15.75 16.17 14.96
C LEU A 116 16.16 15.38 16.23
N PRO A 117 15.74 14.10 16.43
CA PRO A 117 16.18 13.33 17.59
C PRO A 117 17.67 12.99 17.54
N ILE A 118 18.25 12.80 16.34
CA ILE A 118 19.69 12.52 16.19
C ILE A 118 20.52 13.74 16.60
N ALA A 119 20.13 14.95 16.16
CA ALA A 119 20.79 16.18 16.54
C ALA A 119 20.66 16.45 18.05
N LEU A 120 19.50 16.15 18.63
CA LEU A 120 19.24 16.32 20.07
C LEU A 120 20.04 15.34 20.92
N ALA A 121 20.17 14.08 20.49
CA ALA A 121 21.03 13.08 21.12
C ALA A 121 22.52 13.47 21.02
N PHE A 122 22.97 13.97 19.86
CA PHE A 122 24.34 14.46 19.70
C PHE A 122 24.65 15.65 20.62
N PHE A 123 23.71 16.58 20.76
CA PHE A 123 23.83 17.71 21.66
C PHE A 123 23.97 17.27 23.13
N PHE A 124 23.19 16.26 23.55
CA PHE A 124 23.23 15.71 24.92
C PHE A 124 24.48 14.86 25.22
N ILE A 125 25.16 14.36 24.18
CA ILE A 125 26.42 13.62 24.32
C ILE A 125 27.62 14.58 24.37
N LEU A 126 27.52 15.74 23.71
CA LEU A 126 28.60 16.72 23.61
C LEU A 126 28.64 17.70 24.80
N PHE A 127 27.56 17.81 25.57
CA PHE A 127 27.39 18.77 26.68
C PHE A 127 26.98 18.04 27.96
#